data_AF-A0A441V986-F1
#
_entry.id   AF-A0A441V986-F1
#
_cell.length_a   1.000
_cell.length_b   1.000
_cell.length_c   1.000
_cell.angle_alpha   90.00
_cell.angle_beta   90.00
_cell.angle_gamma   90.00
#
_symmetry.space_group_name_H-M   'P 1'
#
loop_
_entity.id
_entity.type
_entity.pdbx_description
1 polymer ?
#
loop_
_entity_poly.entity_id
_entity_poly.type
_entity_poly.pdbx_seq_one_letter_code
_entity_poly.pdbx_strand_id
1 'polypeptide(L)' 'GVDWEGRRQVLGVELANRESHSSWRAFVAGLKQRGLAGVEFVVSDDHPGLRAAIREVLPEAVWQRCYVHFLRNALDY' A
#
# COMPACT_ATOMS: atom_id res chain seq x y z
N GLY A 1 -1.84 1.03 8.94
CA GLY A 1 -1.77 2.49 8.75
C GLY A 1 -1.32 3.16 10.03
N VAL A 2 -1.10 4.46 9.95
CA VAL A 2 -0.89 5.35 11.09
C VAL A 2 -2.04 6.36 11.04
N ASP A 3 -2.77 6.51 12.14
CA ASP A 3 -3.86 7.49 12.23
C ASP A 3 -3.34 8.89 12.58
N TRP A 4 -4.25 9.87 12.64
CA TRP A 4 -3.95 11.27 12.92
C TRP A 4 -3.37 11.50 14.33
N GLU A 5 -3.62 10.59 15.26
CA GLU A 5 -3.03 10.59 16.59
C GLU A 5 -1.69 9.83 16.65
N GLY A 6 -1.16 9.38 15.51
CA GLY A 6 0.12 8.68 15.40
C GLY A 6 0.07 7.21 15.81
N ARG A 7 -1.11 6.62 16.03
CA ARG A 7 -1.24 5.22 16.44
C ARG A 7 -1.15 4.29 15.24
N ARG A 8 -0.37 3.23 15.40
CA ARG A 8 -0.19 2.20 14.38
C ARG A 8 -1.29 1.16 14.47
N GLN A 9 -1.88 0.81 13.33
CA GLN A 9 -2.95 -0.18 13.25
C GLN A 9 -2.76 -1.09 12.03
N VAL A 10 -3.01 -2.39 12.20
CA VAL A 10 -3.13 -3.32 11.06
C VAL A 10 -4.53 -3.15 10.47
N LEU A 11 -4.62 -2.63 9.24
CA LEU A 11 -5.91 -2.34 8.61
C LEU A 11 -6.51 -3.56 7.91
N GLY A 12 -5.69 -4.48 7.40
CA GLY A 12 -6.16 -5.69 6.72
C GLY A 12 -5.02 -6.65 6.44
N VAL A 13 -5.36 -7.93 6.38
CA VAL A 13 -4.52 -9.03 5.92
C VAL A 13 -5.41 -9.90 5.04
N GLU A 14 -4.93 -10.23 3.85
CA GLU A 14 -5.69 -11.02 2.88
C GLU A 14 -4.76 -12.03 2.21
N LEU A 15 -5.28 -13.23 1.97
CA LEU A 15 -4.62 -14.22 1.13
C LEU A 15 -5.00 -13.95 -0.32
N ALA A 16 -4.00 -13.77 -1.18
CA ALA A 16 -4.20 -13.65 -2.61
C ALA A 16 -3.52 -14.81 -3.33
N ASN A 17 -4.16 -15.32 -4.39
CA ASN A 17 -3.59 -16.39 -5.20
C ASN A 17 -2.29 -15.99 -5.91
N ARG A 18 -2.12 -14.69 -6.20
CA ARG A 18 -0.96 -14.10 -6.87
C ARG A 18 -0.78 -12.65 -6.46
N GLU A 19 0.47 -12.18 -6.47
CA GLU A 19 0.79 -10.75 -6.41
C GLU A 19 0.54 -10.10 -7.77
N SER A 20 -0.72 -9.74 -8.02
CA SER A 20 -1.16 -9.14 -9.28
C SER A 20 -1.76 -7.76 -9.06
N HIS A 21 -1.83 -6.94 -10.12
CA HIS A 21 -2.52 -5.66 -10.06
C HIS A 21 -3.96 -5.79 -9.55
N SER A 22 -4.71 -6.77 -10.06
CA SER A 22 -6.11 -6.99 -9.65
C SER A 22 -6.22 -7.38 -8.18
N SER A 23 -5.31 -8.22 -7.67
CA SER A 23 -5.25 -8.59 -6.25
C SER A 23 -4.98 -7.36 -5.37
N TRP A 24 -4.00 -6.54 -5.72
CA TRP A 24 -3.70 -5.31 -4.97
C TRP A 24 -4.83 -4.29 -5.03
N ARG A 25 -5.43 -4.10 -6.21
CA ARG A 25 -6.57 -3.21 -6.39
C ARG A 25 -7.75 -3.64 -5.54
N ALA A 26 -8.08 -4.93 -5.54
CA ALA A 26 -9.15 -5.49 -4.71
C ALA A 26 -8.89 -5.24 -3.22
N PHE A 27 -7.67 -5.52 -2.75
CA PHE A 27 -7.26 -5.27 -1.37
C PHE A 27 -7.43 -3.81 -0.96
N VAL A 28 -6.86 -2.86 -1.72
CA VAL A 28 -6.92 -1.42 -1.40
C VAL A 28 -8.35 -0.89 -1.50
N ALA A 29 -9.12 -1.33 -2.49
CA ALA A 29 -10.53 -0.98 -2.62
C ALA A 29 -11.36 -1.51 -1.44
N GLY A 30 -11.06 -2.71 -0.95
CA GLY A 30 -11.68 -3.28 0.24
C GLY A 30 -11.38 -2.47 1.51
N LEU A 31 -10.20 -1.85 1.62
CA LEU A 31 -9.93 -0.90 2.71
C LEU A 31 -10.85 0.33 2.63
N LYS A 32 -11.02 0.93 1.44
CA LYS A 32 -11.91 2.08 1.24
C LYS A 32 -13.37 1.74 1.52
N GLN A 33 -13.84 0.58 1.07
CA GLN A 33 -15.21 0.11 1.33
C GLN A 33 -15.49 -0.05 2.83
N ARG A 34 -14.48 -0.36 3.64
CA ARG A 34 -14.58 -0.42 5.11
C ARG A 34 -14.40 0.93 5.80
N GLY A 35 -14.33 2.03 5.04
CA GLY A 35 -14.28 3.40 5.57
C GLY A 35 -12.89 4.03 5.62
N LEU A 36 -11.86 3.42 5.04
CA LEU A 36 -10.57 4.11 4.89
C LEU A 36 -10.72 5.32 3.98
N ALA A 37 -10.47 6.51 4.51
CA ALA A 37 -10.56 7.79 3.82
C ALA A 37 -9.45 8.74 4.28
N GLY A 38 -9.20 9.81 3.52
CA GLY A 38 -8.21 10.83 3.88
C GLY A 38 -6.76 10.32 3.89
N VAL A 39 -6.44 9.31 3.07
CA VAL A 39 -5.06 8.81 2.97
C VAL A 39 -4.21 9.84 2.25
N GLU A 40 -3.27 10.47 2.97
CA GLU A 40 -2.33 11.44 2.38
C GLU A 40 -1.06 10.78 1.83
N PHE A 41 -0.66 9.65 2.40
CA PHE A 41 0.63 9.05 2.13
C PHE A 41 0.60 7.52 2.15
N VAL A 42 1.18 6.89 1.13
CA VAL A 42 1.32 5.44 1.02
C VAL A 42 2.78 5.07 0.83
N VAL A 43 3.26 4.17 1.68
CA VAL A 43 4.60 3.58 1.59
C VAL A 43 4.47 2.08 1.30
N SER A 44 5.09 1.62 0.22
CA SER A 44 5.15 0.20 -0.16
C SER A 44 6.52 -0.15 -0.75
N ASP A 45 6.79 -1.43 -1.01
CA ASP A 45 7.87 -1.76 -1.94
C ASP A 45 7.59 -1.22 -3.36
N ASP A 46 8.47 -1.53 -4.31
CA ASP A 46 8.36 -1.07 -5.70
C ASP A 46 7.63 -2.07 -6.62
N HIS A 47 6.74 -2.91 -6.09
CA HIS A 47 5.97 -3.86 -6.89
C HIS A 47 5.06 -3.10 -7.90
N PRO A 48 5.24 -3.27 -9.22
CA PRO A 48 4.54 -2.45 -10.22
C PRO A 48 3.01 -2.52 -10.13
N GLY A 49 2.49 -3.72 -9.86
CA GLY A 49 1.04 -3.94 -9.69
C GLY A 49 0.46 -3.26 -8.45
N LEU A 50 1.23 -3.14 -7.37
CA LEU A 50 0.77 -2.47 -6.16
C LEU A 50 0.77 -0.96 -6.38
N ARG A 51 1.84 -0.42 -6.97
CA ARG A 51 1.95 1.01 -7.30
C ARG A 51 0.84 1.47 -8.23
N ALA A 52 0.50 0.68 -9.25
CA ALA A 52 -0.62 0.96 -10.14
C ALA A 52 -1.97 0.94 -9.41
N ALA A 53 -2.21 -0.06 -8.56
CA ALA A 53 -3.44 -0.16 -7.77
C ALA A 53 -3.61 1.01 -6.79
N ILE A 54 -2.54 1.44 -6.13
CA ILE A 54 -2.55 2.60 -5.23
C ILE A 54 -2.95 3.86 -6.00
N ARG A 55 -2.32 4.12 -7.16
CA ARG A 55 -2.65 5.29 -7.99
C ARG A 55 -4.09 5.27 -8.50
N GLU A 56 -4.64 4.09 -8.78
CA GLU A 56 -6.02 3.96 -9.23
C GLU A 56 -7.03 4.21 -8.09
N VAL A 57 -6.78 3.64 -6.91
CA VAL A 57 -7.77 3.59 -5.81
C VAL A 57 -7.64 4.78 -4.85
N LEU A 58 -6.43 5.30 -4.68
CA LEU A 58 -6.05 6.40 -3.79
C LEU A 58 -5.26 7.48 -4.58
N PRO A 59 -5.83 8.08 -5.63
CA PRO A 59 -5.09 8.98 -6.52
C PRO A 59 -4.53 10.23 -5.83
N GLU A 60 -5.13 10.61 -4.69
CA GLU A 60 -4.78 11.83 -3.96
C GLU A 60 -3.62 11.60 -2.98
N ALA A 61 -3.28 10.33 -2.70
CA ALA A 61 -2.19 9.99 -1.81
C ALA A 61 -0.85 10.09 -2.53
N VAL A 62 0.12 10.73 -1.88
CA VAL A 62 1.51 10.66 -2.33
C VAL A 62 2.06 9.26 -2.09
N TRP A 63 2.72 8.69 -3.09
CA TRP A 63 3.37 7.39 -2.98
C TRP A 63 4.88 7.52 -2.80
N GLN A 64 5.45 6.79 -1.86
CA GLN A 64 6.88 6.66 -1.66
C GLN A 64 7.29 5.18 -1.62
N ARG A 65 8.40 4.86 -2.27
CA ARG A 65 9.07 3.56 -2.06
C ARG A 65 9.55 3.43 -0.61
N CYS A 66 9.37 2.24 -0.04
CA CYS A 66 9.81 1.90 1.28
C CYS A 66 11.34 1.90 1.34
N TYR A 67 11.89 2.80 2.15
CA TYR A 67 13.34 2.93 2.34
C TYR A 67 13.97 1.66 2.90
N VAL A 68 13.27 0.95 3.80
CA VAL A 68 13.76 -0.32 4.39
C VAL A 68 13.90 -1.39 3.31
N HIS A 69 12.90 -1.57 2.43
CA HIS A 69 13.01 -2.50 1.31
C HIS A 69 14.07 -2.04 0.30
N PHE A 70 14.15 -0.75 0.02
CA PHE A 70 15.18 -0.22 -0.88
C PHE A 70 16.60 -0.54 -0.39
N LEU A 71 16.89 -0.32 0.90
CA LEU A 71 18.20 -0.65 1.47
C LEU A 71 18.51 -2.14 1.44
N ARG A 72 17.54 -3.01 1.77
CA ARG A 72 17.73 -4.46 1.69
C ARG A 72 18.07 -4.88 0.26
N ASN A 73 17.26 -4.42 -0.71
CA ASN A 73 17.51 -4.69 -2.12
C ASN A 73 18.88 -4.17 -2.59
N ALA A 74 19.39 -3.08 -2.01
CA ALA A 74 20.70 -2.53 -2.38
C ALA A 74 21.87 -3.27 -1.74
N LEU A 75 21.68 -3.89 -0.57
CA LEU A 75 22.70 -4.70 0.12
C LEU A 75 22.75 -6.16 -0.38
N ASP A 76 21.68 -6.62 -1.04
CA ASP A 76 21.61 -7.94 -1.67
C ASP A 76 22.32 -7.99 -3.05
N TYR A 77 22.93 -6.88 -3.49
CA TYR A 77 23.79 -6.76 -4.68
C TYR A 77 25.24 -6.47 -4.28
#